data_AF-R0CLB6-F1
#
_entry.id   AF-R0CLB6-F1
#
_cell.length_a   1.000
_cell.length_b   1.000
_cell.length_c   1.000
_cell.angle_alpha   90.00
_cell.angle_beta   90.00
_cell.angle_gamma   90.00
#
_symmetry.space_group_name_H-M   'P 1'
#
loop_
_entity.id
_entity.type
_entity.pdbx_description
1 polymer ?
#
loop_
_entity_poly.entity_id
_entity_poly.type
_entity_poly.pdbx_seq_one_letter_code
_entity_poly.pdbx_strand_id
1 'polypeptide(L)' 'MQVLVDYFDAVAADRNITIDVQGDAQLRADATLLRRAINNLLDNALGHTPTGERIDVTI' A
#
# COMPACT_ATOMS: atom_id res chain seq x y z
N MET A 1 -2.60 9.39 2.85
CA MET A 1 -1.81 8.16 2.68
C MET A 1 -1.85 7.29 3.92
N GLN A 2 -1.55 7.82 5.12
CA GLN A 2 -1.47 7.04 6.37
C GLN A 2 -2.62 6.04 6.60
N VAL A 3 -3.88 6.49 6.61
CA VAL A 3 -5.06 5.63 6.83
C VAL A 3 -5.16 4.45 5.83
N LEU A 4 -4.62 4.64 4.64
CA LEU A 4 -4.63 3.66 3.56
C LEU A 4 -3.58 2.57 3.83
N VAL A 5 -2.40 2.99 4.29
CA VAL A 5 -1.31 2.10 4.74
C VAL A 5 -1.75 1.31 5.98
N ASP A 6 -2.32 1.98 6.98
CA ASP A 6 -2.77 1.34 8.22
C ASP A 6 -3.81 0.23 7.96
N TYR A 7 -4.70 0.44 6.97
CA TYR A 7 -5.66 -0.58 6.54
C TYR A 7 -4.94 -1.81 5.96
N PHE A 8 -3.96 -1.59 5.09
CA PHE A 8 -3.25 -2.66 4.42
C PHE A 8 -2.25 -3.37 5.34
N ASP A 9 -1.69 -2.69 6.33
CA ASP A 9 -0.85 -3.31 7.37
C ASP A 9 -1.64 -4.36 8.17
N ALA A 10 -2.89 -4.06 8.52
CA ALA A 10 -3.77 -5.03 9.18
C ALA A 10 -4.04 -6.27 8.31
N VAL A 11 -4.24 -6.09 7.00
CA VAL A 11 -4.46 -7.19 6.06
C VAL A 11 -3.17 -7.98 5.78
N ALA A 12 -2.03 -7.30 5.73
CA ALA A 12 -0.73 -7.90 5.48
C ALA A 12 -0.27 -8.78 6.65
N ALA A 13 -0.62 -8.38 7.88
CA ALA A 13 -0.33 -9.14 9.10
C ALA A 13 -0.87 -10.57 9.05
N ASP A 14 -2.10 -10.78 8.53
CA ASP A 14 -2.71 -12.10 8.38
C ASP A 14 -1.91 -13.04 7.45
N ARG A 15 -1.13 -12.45 6.54
CA ARG A 15 -0.29 -13.16 5.56
C ARG A 15 1.20 -13.06 5.85
N ASN A 16 1.57 -12.52 7.03
CA ASN A 16 2.95 -12.30 7.42
C ASN A 16 3.74 -11.50 6.36
N ILE A 17 3.06 -10.63 5.61
CA ILE A 17 3.66 -9.74 4.62
C ILE A 17 3.99 -8.43 5.32
N THR A 18 5.16 -7.87 5.03
CA THR A 18 5.55 -6.54 5.54
C THR A 18 5.34 -5.49 4.46
N ILE A 19 4.80 -4.33 4.82
CA ILE A 19 4.71 -3.18 3.93
C ILE A 19 5.63 -2.09 4.48
N ASP A 20 6.55 -1.60 3.65
CA ASP A 20 7.39 -0.45 3.99
C ASP A 20 7.05 0.71 3.06
N VAL A 21 6.84 1.90 3.64
CA VAL A 21 6.45 3.10 2.90
C VAL A 21 7.46 4.20 3.18
N GLN A 22 8.08 4.69 2.12
CA GLN A 22 9.14 5.68 2.20
C GLN A 22 8.86 6.87 1.27
N GLY A 23 9.20 8.06 1.73
CA GLY A 23 9.08 9.31 0.98
C GLY A 23 7.98 10.25 1.49
N ASP A 24 7.99 11.47 0.97
CA ASP A 24 7.09 12.57 1.35
C ASP A 24 6.76 13.41 0.10
N ALA A 25 6.10 12.78 -0.87
CA ALA A 25 5.64 13.47 -2.06
C ALA A 25 4.43 14.37 -1.81
N GLN A 26 4.51 15.58 -2.38
CA GLN A 26 3.37 16.49 -2.51
C GLN A 26 2.95 16.57 -3.96
N LEU A 27 1.66 16.38 -4.23
CA LEU A 27 1.12 16.41 -5.58
C LEU A 27 -0.28 17.03 -5.63
N ARG A 28 -0.62 17.64 -6.77
CA ARG A 28 -1.97 18.11 -7.07
C ARG A 28 -2.69 17.06 -7.91
N ALA A 29 -3.61 16.33 -7.30
CA ALA A 29 -4.44 15.34 -7.98
C ALA A 29 -5.85 15.31 -7.37
N ASP A 30 -6.75 14.66 -8.09
CA ASP A 30 -8.03 14.24 -7.51
C ASP A 30 -7.76 13.18 -6.43
N ALA A 31 -8.08 13.52 -5.19
CA ALA A 31 -7.83 12.66 -4.02
C ALA A 31 -8.55 11.31 -4.11
N THR A 32 -9.72 11.27 -4.75
CA THR A 32 -10.52 10.04 -4.89
C THR A 32 -9.89 9.12 -5.93
N LEU A 33 -9.52 9.67 -7.10
CA LEU A 33 -8.87 8.89 -8.15
C LEU A 33 -7.49 8.39 -7.73
N LEU A 34 -6.70 9.23 -7.05
CA LEU A 34 -5.40 8.82 -6.53
C LEU A 34 -5.55 7.69 -5.51
N ARG A 35 -6.48 7.81 -4.56
CA ARG A 35 -6.76 6.77 -3.58
C ARG A 35 -7.17 5.45 -4.24
N ARG A 36 -8.02 5.52 -5.28
CA ARG A 36 -8.42 4.34 -6.06
C ARG A 36 -7.24 3.69 -6.77
N ALA A 37 -6.36 4.49 -7.38
CA ALA A 37 -5.18 3.98 -8.05
C ALA A 37 -4.24 3.26 -7.06
N ILE A 38 -3.98 3.86 -5.90
CA ILE A 38 -3.13 3.28 -4.86
C ILE A 38 -3.75 2.00 -4.30
N ASN A 39 -5.06 1.98 -4.01
CA ASN A 39 -5.75 0.77 -3.57
C ASN A 39 -5.56 -0.38 -4.57
N ASN A 40 -5.80 -0.12 -5.86
CA ASN A 40 -5.65 -1.14 -6.89
C ASN A 40 -4.21 -1.69 -6.96
N LEU A 41 -3.20 -0.84 -6.75
CA LEU A 41 -1.81 -1.27 -6.75
C LEU A 41 -1.48 -2.13 -5.52
N LEU A 42 -1.93 -1.73 -4.33
CA LEU A 42 -1.69 -2.47 -3.08
C LEU A 42 -2.48 -3.77 -3.01
N ASP A 43 -3.72 -3.80 -3.50
CA ASP A 43 -4.52 -5.02 -3.64
C ASP A 43 -3.80 -6.04 -4.54
N ASN A 44 -3.27 -5.58 -5.67
CA ASN A 44 -2.48 -6.40 -6.56
C ASN A 44 -1.20 -6.89 -5.88
N ALA A 45 -0.47 -6.00 -5.20
CA ALA A 45 0.76 -6.35 -4.51
C ALA A 45 0.49 -7.41 -3.44
N LEU A 46 -0.52 -7.23 -2.59
CA LEU A 46 -0.91 -8.22 -1.59
C LEU A 46 -1.33 -9.54 -2.23
N GLY A 47 -2.18 -9.51 -3.27
CA GLY A 47 -2.65 -10.71 -3.96
C GLY A 47 -1.51 -11.56 -4.52
N HIS A 48 -0.44 -10.93 -5.02
CA HIS A 48 0.65 -11.62 -5.73
C HIS A 48 1.93 -11.80 -4.90
N THR A 49 2.07 -11.12 -3.76
CA THR A 49 3.23 -11.28 -2.87
C THR A 49 3.11 -12.58 -2.08
N PRO A 50 4.13 -13.46 -2.09
CA PRO A 50 4.12 -14.66 -1.27
C PRO A 50 4.05 -14.34 0.23
N THR A 51 3.51 -15.28 1.01
CA THR A 51 3.49 -15.19 2.48
C THR A 51 4.93 -15.06 3.02
N GLY A 52 5.17 -14.12 3.94
CA GLY A 52 6.49 -13.89 4.52
C GLY A 52 7.40 -12.91 3.76
N GLU A 53 6.97 -12.42 2.60
CA GLU A 53 7.73 -11.47 1.77
C GLU A 53 7.34 -10.00 2.07
N ARG A 54 7.89 -9.06 1.29
CA ARG A 54 7.73 -7.61 1.50
C ARG A 54 7.18 -6.87 0.29
N ILE A 55 6.42 -5.82 0.54
CA ILE A 55 5.97 -4.81 -0.42
C ILE A 55 6.64 -3.48 -0.07
N ASP A 56 7.38 -2.89 -1.01
CA ASP A 56 8.02 -1.59 -0.85
C ASP A 56 7.25 -0.52 -1.64
N VAL A 57 6.88 0.57 -0.97
CA VAL A 57 6.19 1.72 -1.56
C VAL A 57 7.08 2.96 -1.44
N THR A 58 7.37 3.60 -2.57
CA THR A 58 8.15 4.84 -2.62
C THR A 58 7.31 5.95 -3.24
N ILE A 59 7.23 7.09 -2.55
CA ILE A 59 6.43 8.25 -2.96
C ILE A 59 7.24 9.54 -2.91
#